data_AF-A0A2W4R9S2-F1
#
_entry.id   AF-A0A2W4R9S2-F1
#
_cell.length_a   1.000
_cell.length_b   1.000
_cell.length_c   1.000
_cell.angle_alpha   90.00
_cell.angle_beta   90.00
_cell.angle_gamma   90.00
#
_symmetry.space_group_name_H-M   'P 1'
#
loop_
_entity.id
_entity.type
_entity.pdbx_description
1 polymer ?
#
loop_
_entity_poly.entity_id
_entity_poly.type
_entity_poly.pdbx_seq_one_letter_code
_entity_poly.pdbx_strand_id
1 'polypeptide(L)'
;MSNAWEKFQGATLTLARSGSIKDRLNDAYRNHLAYVTEDELPRELREEFRAVARRLTRERPLLRGEDAVRATIRKMSSEEADAVASTVVRMFGAIARNAGASQVVTLHAVDA
;
A
#
# COMPACT_ATOMS: atom_id res chain seq x y z
N MET A 1 3.95 -4.53 17.11
CA MET A 1 4.42 -3.97 15.82
C MET A 1 3.26 -4.01 14.87
N SER A 2 2.95 -2.91 14.17
CA SER A 2 1.74 -2.85 13.36
C SER A 2 1.85 -3.79 12.18
N ASN A 3 0.88 -4.69 12.06
CA ASN A 3 0.67 -5.59 10.93
C ASN A 3 0.73 -4.84 9.57
N ALA A 4 0.37 -3.55 9.56
CA ALA A 4 0.51 -2.67 8.41
C ALA A 4 1.96 -2.53 7.91
N TRP A 5 2.98 -2.40 8.78
CA TRP A 5 4.36 -2.27 8.32
C TRP A 5 4.82 -3.51 7.54
N GLU A 6 4.55 -4.70 8.07
CA GLU A 6 4.91 -5.98 7.44
C GLU A 6 4.19 -6.17 6.09
N LYS A 7 2.90 -5.82 6.02
CA LYS A 7 2.14 -5.82 4.76
C LYS A 7 2.72 -4.85 3.74
N PHE A 8 3.05 -3.62 4.13
CA PHE A 8 3.65 -2.65 3.22
C PHE A 8 5.07 -3.04 2.78
N GLN A 9 5.85 -3.68 3.67
CA GLN A 9 7.14 -4.26 3.31
C GLN A 9 6.97 -5.37 2.26
N GLY A 10 6.06 -6.32 2.49
CA GLY A 10 5.75 -7.40 1.55
C GLY A 10 5.29 -6.88 0.19
N ALA A 11 4.41 -5.87 0.19
CA ALA A 11 3.97 -5.19 -1.03
C ALA A 11 5.15 -4.56 -1.78
N THR A 12 6.02 -3.85 -1.08
CA THR A 12 7.21 -3.19 -1.66
C THR A 12 8.20 -4.21 -2.24
N LEU A 13 8.42 -5.33 -1.56
CA LEU A 13 9.25 -6.41 -2.07
C LEU A 13 8.64 -7.06 -3.32
N THR A 14 7.31 -7.24 -3.35
CA THR A 14 6.61 -7.74 -4.54
C THR A 14 6.74 -6.79 -5.73
N LEU A 15 6.66 -5.47 -5.49
CA LEU A 15 6.89 -4.45 -6.52
C LEU A 15 8.31 -4.46 -7.10
N ALA A 16 9.30 -4.93 -6.34
CA ALA A 16 10.70 -5.01 -6.78
C ALA A 16 11.03 -6.29 -7.58
N ARG A 17 10.11 -7.26 -7.68
CA ARG A 17 10.31 -8.49 -8.44
C ARG A 17 10.31 -8.25 -9.95
N SER A 18 10.58 -9.29 -10.73
CA SER A 18 10.41 -9.28 -12.18
C SER A 18 8.94 -9.26 -12.59
N GLY A 19 8.66 -8.94 -13.86
CA GLY A 19 7.32 -8.87 -14.42
C GLY A 19 6.91 -7.44 -14.77
N SER A 20 5.76 -7.29 -15.44
CA SER A 20 5.24 -5.97 -15.77
C SER A 20 4.86 -5.22 -14.48
N ILE A 21 4.92 -3.88 -14.49
CA ILE A 21 4.50 -3.10 -13.32
C ILE A 21 3.06 -3.43 -12.90
N LYS A 22 2.18 -3.70 -13.86
CA LYS A 22 0.78 -4.05 -13.62
C LYS A 22 0.64 -5.37 -12.89
N ASP A 23 1.36 -6.42 -13.31
CA ASP A 23 1.31 -7.73 -12.64
C ASP A 23 1.83 -7.62 -11.21
N ARG A 24 2.99 -6.94 -11.04
CA ARG A 24 3.58 -6.71 -9.72
C ARG A 24 2.67 -5.92 -8.79
N LEU A 25 1.99 -4.90 -9.32
CA LEU A 25 1.04 -4.09 -8.56
C LEU A 25 -0.20 -4.89 -8.16
N ASN A 26 -0.72 -5.73 -9.06
CA ASN A 26 -1.82 -6.64 -8.76
C ASN A 26 -1.45 -7.58 -7.63
N ASP A 27 -0.27 -8.20 -7.71
CA ASP A 27 0.18 -9.16 -6.71
C ASP A 27 0.48 -8.48 -5.36
N ALA A 28 1.11 -7.31 -5.39
CA ALA A 28 1.38 -6.52 -4.19
C ALA A 28 0.08 -6.16 -3.45
N TYR A 29 -0.97 -5.78 -4.19
CA TYR A 29 -2.26 -5.47 -3.57
C TYR A 29 -2.92 -6.72 -3.00
N ARG A 30 -3.07 -7.78 -3.81
CA ARG A 30 -3.81 -9.00 -3.40
C ARG A 30 -3.17 -9.73 -2.24
N ASN A 31 -1.84 -9.82 -2.23
CA ASN A 31 -1.13 -10.66 -1.27
C ASN A 31 -0.79 -9.91 0.02
N HIS A 32 -0.87 -8.57 0.02
CA HIS A 32 -0.45 -7.77 1.17
C HIS A 32 -1.40 -6.62 1.49
N LEU A 33 -1.60 -5.67 0.56
CA LEU A 33 -2.31 -4.43 0.88
C LEU A 33 -3.80 -4.64 1.15
N ALA A 34 -4.43 -5.64 0.54
CA ALA A 34 -5.83 -6.00 0.77
C ALA A 34 -6.12 -6.40 2.22
N TYR A 35 -5.08 -6.77 2.98
CA TYR A 35 -5.20 -7.15 4.39
C TYR A 35 -4.94 -5.99 5.35
N VAL A 36 -4.53 -4.82 4.87
CA VAL A 36 -4.29 -3.64 5.73
C VAL A 36 -5.62 -3.04 6.14
N THR A 37 -5.84 -2.87 7.43
CA THR A 37 -6.97 -2.11 7.95
C THR A 37 -6.55 -0.67 8.20
N GLU A 38 -7.42 0.30 7.89
CA GLU A 38 -7.06 1.72 7.94
C GLU A 38 -6.69 2.21 9.35
N ASP A 39 -7.25 1.59 10.37
CA ASP A 39 -6.97 1.88 11.77
C ASP A 39 -5.55 1.46 12.19
N GLU A 40 -4.93 0.48 11.51
CA GLU A 40 -3.52 0.09 11.69
C GLU A 40 -2.54 1.15 11.13
N LEU A 41 -3.02 2.11 10.33
CA LEU A 41 -2.19 3.16 9.72
C LEU A 41 -2.14 4.44 10.57
N PRO A 42 -0.99 5.15 10.55
CA PRO A 42 -0.91 6.54 11.03
C PRO A 42 -2.00 7.40 10.40
N ARG A 43 -2.60 8.29 11.20
CA ARG A 43 -3.79 9.08 10.82
C ARG A 43 -3.58 9.83 9.50
N GLU A 44 -2.37 10.35 9.31
CA GLU A 44 -1.95 11.16 8.17
C GLU A 44 -1.91 10.34 6.86
N LEU A 45 -1.75 9.01 6.95
CA LEU A 45 -1.65 8.11 5.80
C LEU A 45 -2.98 7.45 5.42
N ARG A 46 -4.01 7.55 6.28
CA ARG A 46 -5.29 6.87 6.06
C ARG A 46 -5.99 7.34 4.79
N GLU A 47 -5.99 8.65 4.54
CA GLU A 47 -6.65 9.20 3.34
C GLU A 47 -5.89 8.84 2.06
N GLU A 48 -4.55 8.85 2.09
CA GLU A 48 -3.73 8.41 0.96
C GLU A 48 -3.96 6.92 0.65
N PHE A 49 -4.06 6.08 1.69
CA PHE A 49 -4.38 4.66 1.53
C PHE A 49 -5.77 4.45 0.90
N ARG A 50 -6.78 5.17 1.38
CA ARG A 50 -8.13 5.15 0.80
C ARG A 50 -8.12 5.57 -0.66
N ALA A 51 -7.36 6.61 -1.00
CA ALA A 51 -7.23 7.05 -2.38
C ALA A 51 -6.61 5.96 -3.27
N VAL A 52 -5.59 5.26 -2.79
CA VAL A 52 -5.00 4.10 -3.48
C VAL A 52 -6.02 2.97 -3.64
N ALA A 53 -6.71 2.58 -2.57
CA ALA A 53 -7.72 1.52 -2.61
C ALA A 53 -8.84 1.84 -3.61
N ARG A 54 -9.44 3.05 -3.51
CA ARG A 54 -10.47 3.52 -4.45
C ARG A 54 -9.96 3.55 -5.88
N ARG A 55 -8.73 4.03 -6.10
CA ARG A 55 -8.11 4.07 -7.43
C ARG A 55 -7.91 2.68 -8.01
N LEU A 56 -7.61 1.68 -7.19
CA LEU A 56 -7.43 0.29 -7.61
C LEU A 56 -8.73 -0.49 -7.75
N THR A 57 -9.85 -0.06 -7.15
CA THR A 57 -11.13 -0.76 -7.22
C THR A 57 -12.21 -0.02 -8.01
N ARG A 58 -11.84 1.00 -8.81
CA ARG A 58 -12.79 1.88 -9.50
C ARG A 58 -13.55 1.21 -10.64
N GLU A 59 -12.97 0.19 -11.26
CA GLU A 59 -13.59 -0.49 -12.41
C GLU A 59 -14.43 -1.68 -11.97
N ARG A 60 -15.61 -1.82 -12.59
CA ARG A 60 -16.43 -3.02 -12.44
C ARG A 60 -15.80 -4.20 -13.19
N PRO A 61 -15.71 -5.40 -12.59
CA PRO A 61 -15.26 -6.60 -13.30
C PRO A 61 -16.22 -6.95 -14.44
N LEU A 62 -15.66 -7.22 -15.62
CA LEU A 62 -16.42 -7.63 -16.81
C LEU A 62 -16.10 -9.07 -17.24
N LEU A 63 -14.95 -9.61 -16.80
CA LEU A 63 -14.51 -10.97 -17.10
C LEU A 63 -14.91 -11.93 -15.97
N ARG A 64 -15.27 -13.15 -16.32
CA ARG A 64 -15.65 -14.18 -15.33
C ARG A 64 -14.45 -14.52 -14.43
N GLY A 65 -14.63 -14.41 -13.12
CA GLY A 65 -13.57 -14.69 -12.13
C GLY A 65 -12.57 -13.55 -11.90
N GLU A 66 -12.76 -12.39 -12.56
CA GLU A 66 -11.98 -11.17 -12.30
C GLU A 66 -12.58 -10.39 -11.12
N ASP A 67 -11.75 -9.71 -10.33
CA ASP A 67 -12.19 -8.76 -9.31
C ASP A 67 -11.89 -7.30 -9.70
N ALA A 68 -12.37 -6.35 -8.91
CA ALA A 68 -12.29 -4.93 -9.24
C ALA A 68 -10.85 -4.44 -9.39
N VAL A 69 -9.92 -5.02 -8.62
CA VAL A 69 -8.48 -4.72 -8.69
C VAL A 69 -7.92 -5.12 -10.04
N ARG A 70 -8.11 -6.39 -10.43
CA ARG A 70 -7.61 -6.89 -11.71
C ARG A 70 -8.26 -6.17 -12.89
N ALA A 71 -9.57 -5.90 -12.81
CA ALA A 71 -10.29 -5.13 -13.82
C ALA A 71 -9.75 -3.72 -13.99
N THR A 72 -9.41 -3.05 -12.89
CA THR A 72 -8.84 -1.71 -12.89
C THR A 72 -7.43 -1.67 -13.43
N ILE A 73 -6.54 -2.54 -12.92
CA ILE A 73 -5.14 -2.60 -13.34
C ILE A 73 -5.02 -2.96 -14.83
N ARG A 74 -5.90 -3.82 -15.34
CA ARG A 74 -5.97 -4.13 -16.77
C ARG A 74 -6.18 -2.88 -17.63
N LYS A 75 -7.01 -1.93 -17.18
CA LYS A 75 -7.30 -0.67 -17.88
C LYS A 75 -6.26 0.44 -17.66
N MET A 76 -5.44 0.35 -16.62
CA MET A 76 -4.42 1.38 -16.35
C MET A 76 -3.41 1.48 -17.48
N SER A 77 -2.75 2.63 -17.67
CA SER A 77 -1.48 2.66 -18.40
C SER A 77 -0.32 2.13 -17.52
N SER A 78 0.85 1.89 -18.09
CA SER A 78 2.05 1.57 -17.29
C SER A 78 2.40 2.73 -16.35
N GLU A 79 2.29 3.97 -16.81
CA GLU A 79 2.53 5.18 -16.00
C GLU A 79 1.55 5.32 -14.84
N GLU A 80 0.26 5.02 -15.08
CA GLU A 80 -0.73 5.02 -13.99
C GLU A 80 -0.38 3.97 -12.93
N ALA A 81 0.03 2.77 -13.34
CA ALA A 81 0.46 1.72 -12.43
C ALA A 81 1.75 2.09 -11.68
N ASP A 82 2.74 2.69 -12.36
CA ASP A 82 3.97 3.19 -11.75
C ASP A 82 3.68 4.25 -10.69
N ALA A 83 2.75 5.17 -10.96
CA ALA A 83 2.35 6.20 -10.00
C ALA A 83 1.69 5.61 -8.73
N VAL A 84 0.88 4.57 -8.87
CA VAL A 84 0.29 3.86 -7.72
C VAL A 84 1.38 3.11 -6.95
N ALA A 85 2.24 2.36 -7.64
CA ALA A 85 3.34 1.64 -7.01
C ALA A 85 4.27 2.58 -6.24
N SER A 86 4.62 3.73 -6.82
CA SER A 86 5.43 4.76 -6.18
C SER A 86 4.76 5.32 -4.92
N THR A 87 3.44 5.45 -4.91
CA THR A 87 2.68 5.87 -3.74
C THR A 87 2.75 4.82 -2.63
N VAL A 88 2.60 3.53 -2.95
CA VAL A 88 2.77 2.43 -1.98
C VAL A 88 4.16 2.46 -1.33
N VAL A 89 5.22 2.67 -2.12
CA VAL A 89 6.60 2.75 -1.61
C VAL A 89 6.81 3.97 -0.71
N ARG A 90 6.25 5.14 -1.07
CA ARG A 90 6.32 6.34 -0.22
C ARG A 90 5.60 6.13 1.11
N MET A 91 4.43 5.49 1.09
CA MET A 91 3.68 5.14 2.29
C MET A 91 4.46 4.17 3.18
N PHE A 92 5.11 3.13 2.63
CA PHE A 92 5.99 2.23 3.40
C PHE A 92 7.08 3.01 4.16
N GLY A 93 7.77 3.93 3.47
CA GLY A 93 8.78 4.78 4.10
C GLY A 93 8.19 5.69 5.19
N ALA A 94 6.97 6.22 4.99
CA ALA A 94 6.30 7.04 5.99
C ALA A 94 5.89 6.23 7.23
N ILE A 95 5.39 5.00 7.06
CA ILE A 95 5.07 4.10 8.19
C ILE A 95 6.33 3.82 9.02
N ALA A 96 7.48 3.52 8.37
CA ALA A 96 8.74 3.27 9.05
C ALA A 96 9.23 4.48 9.87
N ARG A 97 9.12 5.71 9.33
CA ARG A 97 9.49 6.93 10.06
C ARG A 97 8.59 7.20 11.27
N ASN A 98 7.29 6.94 11.15
CA ASN A 98 6.35 7.10 12.27
C ASN A 98 6.62 6.09 13.39
N ALA A 99 7.00 4.86 13.06
CA ALA A 99 7.38 3.86 14.07
C ALA A 99 8.63 4.29 14.87
N GLY A 100 9.61 4.92 14.21
CA GLY A 100 10.81 5.46 14.88
C GLY A 100 10.53 6.70 15.73
N ALA A 101 9.68 7.62 15.25
CA ALA A 101 9.36 8.85 15.98
C ALA A 101 8.60 8.59 17.29
N SER A 102 7.70 7.60 17.33
CA SER A 102 7.00 7.21 18.57
C SER A 102 7.93 6.63 19.65
N GLN A 103 9.05 6.01 19.27
CA GLN A 103 10.03 5.50 20.24
C GLN A 103 10.87 6.62 20.86
N VAL A 104 11.20 7.67 20.12
CA VAL A 104 12.00 8.80 20.62
C VAL A 104 11.22 9.65 21.63
N VAL A 105 9.93 9.88 21.41
CA VAL A 105 9.09 10.67 22.34
C VAL A 105 8.93 9.96 23.70
N THR A 106 8.93 8.63 23.72
CA THR A 106 8.79 7.86 24.97
C THR A 106 10.04 7.98 25.84
N LEU A 107 11.24 8.12 25.24
CA LEU A 107 12.50 8.26 25.99
C LEU A 107 12.66 9.63 26.65
N HIS A 108 12.09 10.69 26.07
CA HIS A 108 12.21 12.04 26.65
C HIS A 108 11.16 12.37 27.73
N ALA A 109 10.11 11.55 27.87
CA ALA A 109 9.04 11.77 28.85
C ALA A 109 9.31 11.11 30.22
N VAL A 110 10.39 10.34 30.36
CA VAL A 110 10.78 9.68 31.62
C VAL A 110 11.80 10.48 32.44
N ASP A 111 12.27 11.63 31.92
CA ASP A 111 13.29 12.48 32.54
C ASP A 111 12.76 13.88 32.96
N ALA A 112 11.46 14.02 33.26
CA ALA A 112 10.85 15.28 33.69
C ALA A 112 10.07 15.17 35.01
#